data_AF-A0A7L3HW43-F1
#
_entry.id   AF-A0A7L3HW43-F1
#
_cell.length_a   1.000
_cell.length_b   1.000
_cell.length_c   1.000
_cell.angle_alpha   90.00
_cell.angle_beta   90.00
_cell.angle_gamma   90.00
#
_symmetry.space_group_name_H-M   'P 1'
#
loop_
_entity.id
_entity.type
_entity.pdbx_description
1 polymer ?
#
loop_
_entity_poly.entity_id
_entity_poly.type
_entity_poly.pdbx_seq_one_letter_code
_entity_poly.pdbx_strand_id
1 'polypeptide(L)'
;WVFLYEKGYQSQDSIVSSVSVKLKGLTLTNESVLGPHIWDVVDYVFPPQGDNSFVVMTNFIVTPGQKQGTCPELPDAGLCTRDSDCSKGKYSRQGQGLMTGKCVHFNSTVKTCEIFGWCPVEVDYHVPSPALLSEAEKFTLFIKNSITFPKFKVSR
;
A
#
# COMPACT_ATOMS: atom_id res chain seq x y z
N TRP A 1 26.14 -20.35 -41.28
CA TRP A 1 25.30 -19.61 -40.34
C TRP A 1 25.18 -20.36 -39.00
N VAL A 2 24.72 -21.63 -38.97
CA VAL A 2 24.57 -22.47 -37.74
C VAL A 2 25.80 -22.48 -36.81
N PHE A 3 27.02 -22.63 -37.33
CA PHE A 3 28.18 -22.76 -36.46
C PHE A 3 28.64 -21.42 -35.88
N LEU A 4 28.76 -20.38 -36.70
CA LEU A 4 29.32 -19.08 -36.30
C LEU A 4 28.26 -18.10 -35.77
N TYR A 5 27.10 -18.02 -36.42
CA TYR A 5 26.03 -17.06 -36.09
C TYR A 5 25.22 -17.54 -34.88
N GLU A 6 24.72 -18.77 -34.94
CA GLU A 6 23.96 -19.40 -33.82
C GLU A 6 24.87 -19.95 -32.72
N LYS A 7 26.19 -19.86 -32.89
CA LYS A 7 27.20 -20.35 -31.93
C LYS A 7 27.01 -21.83 -31.56
N GLY A 8 26.71 -22.69 -32.53
CA GLY A 8 26.49 -24.12 -32.31
C GLY A 8 27.68 -24.89 -31.68
N TYR A 9 28.88 -24.28 -31.63
CA TYR A 9 30.03 -24.82 -30.91
C TYR A 9 30.04 -24.51 -29.40
N GLN A 10 29.12 -23.69 -28.89
CA GLN A 10 29.03 -23.31 -27.49
C GLN A 10 27.97 -24.15 -26.75
N SER A 11 28.27 -24.50 -25.50
CA SER A 11 27.26 -24.98 -24.56
C SER A 11 26.55 -23.80 -23.91
N GLN A 12 25.24 -23.94 -23.67
CA GLN A 12 24.43 -22.95 -22.95
C GLN A 12 24.07 -23.46 -21.54
N ASP A 13 23.77 -22.52 -20.64
CA ASP A 13 23.31 -22.76 -19.26
C ASP A 13 22.29 -21.68 -18.86
N SER A 14 21.41 -22.00 -17.91
CA SER A 14 20.43 -21.06 -17.38
C SER A 14 21.02 -20.26 -16.21
N ILE A 15 20.53 -19.04 -16.04
CA ILE A 15 20.98 -18.12 -15.00
C ILE A 15 20.20 -18.36 -13.72
N VAL A 16 20.90 -18.45 -12.59
CA VAL A 16 20.33 -18.28 -11.26
C VAL A 16 20.69 -16.89 -10.77
N SER A 17 19.69 -16.07 -10.46
CA SER A 17 19.85 -14.66 -10.10
C SER A 17 19.35 -14.40 -8.68
N SER A 18 20.08 -13.56 -7.94
CA SER A 18 19.66 -13.01 -6.65
C SER A 18 19.80 -11.49 -6.70
N VAL A 19 18.74 -10.77 -6.33
CA VAL A 19 18.72 -9.31 -6.31
C VAL A 19 18.54 -8.85 -4.87
N SER A 20 19.35 -7.89 -4.46
CA SER A 20 19.18 -7.17 -3.20
C SER A 20 19.14 -5.68 -3.47
N VAL A 21 18.13 -5.02 -2.91
CA VAL A 21 17.91 -3.59 -3.09
C VAL A 21 18.13 -2.87 -1.76
N LYS A 22 18.80 -1.73 -1.80
CA LYS A 22 18.99 -0.83 -0.66
C LYS A 22 18.64 0.59 -1.05
N LEU A 23 17.66 1.17 -0.38
CA LEU A 23 17.24 2.55 -0.60
C LEU A 23 17.85 3.46 0.47
N LYS A 24 18.16 4.71 0.10
CA LYS A 24 18.56 5.77 1.02
C LYS A 24 17.84 7.07 0.68
N GLY A 25 17.22 7.66 1.68
CA GLY A 25 16.47 8.91 1.56
C GLY A 25 15.84 9.27 2.89
N LEU A 26 15.59 10.56 3.10
CA LEU A 26 14.87 11.10 4.25
C LEU A 26 13.94 12.18 3.73
N THR A 27 12.74 12.27 4.29
CA THR A 27 11.82 13.35 3.99
C THR A 27 11.11 13.83 5.24
N LEU A 28 10.70 15.09 5.25
CA LEU A 28 9.96 15.72 6.33
C LEU A 28 8.58 16.12 5.79
N THR A 29 7.53 15.67 6.45
CA THR A 29 6.17 16.16 6.20
C THR A 29 5.71 16.98 7.39
N ASN A 30 4.95 18.05 7.16
CA ASN A 30 4.36 18.85 8.22
C ASN A 30 2.85 18.95 8.02
N GLU A 31 2.16 17.85 8.34
CA GLU A 31 0.71 17.75 8.19
C GLU A 31 -0.01 18.14 9.48
N SER A 32 -1.19 18.73 9.36
CA SER A 32 -1.98 19.18 10.52
C SER A 32 -2.29 18.05 11.52
N VAL A 33 -2.40 16.82 11.03
CA VAL A 33 -2.77 15.63 11.81
C VAL A 33 -1.58 15.01 12.54
N LEU A 34 -0.41 14.94 11.92
CA LEU A 34 0.80 14.30 12.47
C LEU A 34 1.83 15.29 13.02
N GLY A 35 1.74 16.57 12.67
CA GLY A 35 2.79 17.55 12.90
C GLY A 35 4.04 17.31 12.04
N PRO A 36 5.18 17.91 12.42
CA PRO A 36 6.45 17.65 11.75
C PRO A 36 6.90 16.20 12.00
N HIS A 37 6.92 15.40 10.94
CA HIS A 37 7.29 13.98 10.98
C HIS A 37 8.39 13.69 9.95
N ILE A 38 9.44 13.01 10.40
CA ILE A 38 10.54 12.55 9.55
C ILE A 38 10.23 11.12 9.12
N TRP A 39 10.25 10.87 7.82
CA TRP A 39 10.09 9.56 7.23
C TRP A 39 11.45 9.04 6.77
N ASP A 40 11.81 7.84 7.22
CA ASP A 40 13.01 7.14 6.79
C ASP A 40 12.69 5.83 6.04
N VAL A 41 13.74 5.13 5.63
CA VAL A 41 13.66 3.90 4.81
C VAL A 41 12.76 2.83 5.46
N VAL A 42 12.67 2.75 6.78
CA VAL A 42 11.82 1.76 7.47
C VAL A 42 10.34 2.11 7.41
N ASP A 43 10.01 3.38 7.18
CA ASP A 43 8.63 3.85 7.15
C ASP A 43 8.03 3.77 5.74
N TYR A 44 8.78 4.21 4.73
CA TYR A 44 8.26 4.35 3.36
C TYR A 44 8.63 3.20 2.41
N VAL A 45 9.46 2.22 2.80
CA VAL A 45 9.83 1.08 1.94
C VAL A 45 9.20 -0.22 2.43
N PHE A 46 8.52 -0.93 1.51
CA PHE A 46 7.92 -2.23 1.81
C PHE A 46 8.17 -3.26 0.68
N PRO A 47 8.53 -4.52 0.99
CA PRO A 47 9.00 -5.01 2.28
C PRO A 47 10.38 -4.43 2.66
N PRO A 48 10.77 -4.44 3.95
CA PRO A 48 11.97 -3.76 4.43
C PRO A 48 13.29 -4.37 3.91
N GLN A 49 13.31 -5.63 3.44
CA GLN A 49 14.48 -6.29 2.84
C GLN A 49 14.13 -7.64 2.19
N GLY A 50 14.85 -8.00 1.12
CA GLY A 50 15.02 -9.40 0.71
C GLY A 50 14.09 -9.96 -0.36
N ASP A 51 13.29 -9.13 -1.03
CA ASP A 51 12.42 -9.57 -2.13
C ASP A 51 12.90 -9.01 -3.49
N ASN A 52 12.48 -9.65 -4.58
CA ASN A 52 12.81 -9.23 -5.95
C ASN A 52 12.05 -7.95 -6.37
N SER A 53 11.17 -7.44 -5.51
CA SER A 53 10.41 -6.22 -5.69
C SER A 53 10.41 -5.39 -4.40
N PHE A 54 10.21 -4.09 -4.55
CA PHE A 54 10.06 -3.15 -3.45
C PHE A 54 9.05 -2.09 -3.84
N VAL A 55 8.39 -1.51 -2.85
CA VAL A 55 7.42 -0.42 -2.99
C VAL A 55 7.95 0.76 -2.19
N VAL A 56 7.86 1.95 -2.77
CA VAL A 56 8.20 3.22 -2.13
C VAL A 56 6.92 4.03 -1.98
N MET A 57 6.57 4.39 -0.75
CA MET A 57 5.44 5.25 -0.45
C MET A 57 5.76 6.68 -0.92
N THR A 58 4.87 7.26 -1.72
CA THR A 58 4.99 8.63 -2.23
C THR A 58 3.90 9.55 -1.67
N ASN A 59 2.77 8.97 -1.26
CA ASN A 59 1.65 9.68 -0.70
C ASN A 59 0.94 8.80 0.34
N PHE A 60 0.24 9.41 1.29
CA PHE A 60 -0.50 8.69 2.31
C PHE A 60 -1.75 9.44 2.75
N ILE A 61 -2.71 8.69 3.29
CA ILE A 61 -3.85 9.19 4.05
C ILE A 61 -3.77 8.51 5.41
N VAL A 62 -3.90 9.29 6.49
CA VAL A 62 -3.79 8.76 7.86
C VAL A 62 -5.06 9.08 8.62
N THR A 63 -5.65 8.05 9.23
CA THR A 63 -6.80 8.18 10.12
C THR A 63 -6.36 7.83 11.54
N PRO A 64 -5.98 8.82 12.37
CA PRO A 64 -5.46 8.56 13.71
C PRO A 64 -6.56 8.11 14.67
N GLY A 65 -6.17 7.40 15.73
CA GLY A 65 -7.07 7.06 16.84
C GLY A 65 -8.14 6.03 16.48
N GLN A 66 -7.96 5.28 15.38
CA GLN A 66 -8.83 4.16 15.06
C GLN A 66 -8.84 3.12 16.17
N LYS A 67 -10.04 2.76 16.62
CA LYS A 67 -10.30 1.71 17.60
C LYS A 67 -11.44 0.84 17.12
N GLN A 68 -11.48 -0.40 17.59
CA GLN A 68 -12.64 -1.25 17.34
C GLN A 68 -13.86 -0.67 18.07
N GLY A 69 -14.94 -0.46 17.31
CA GLY A 69 -16.17 0.11 17.84
C GLY A 69 -17.27 0.12 16.80
N THR A 70 -18.37 0.81 17.13
CA THR A 70 -19.44 1.08 16.18
C THR A 70 -19.39 2.54 15.73
N CYS A 71 -19.55 2.76 14.43
CA CYS A 71 -19.60 4.08 13.82
C CYS A 71 -20.46 4.04 12.54
N PRO A 72 -20.99 5.18 12.09
CA PRO A 72 -21.65 5.26 10.79
C PRO A 72 -20.66 4.93 9.66
N GLU A 73 -21.13 4.17 8.68
CA GLU A 73 -20.39 3.89 7.43
C GLU A 73 -20.27 5.15 6.56
N LEU A 74 -19.31 5.17 5.63
CA LEU A 74 -19.21 6.26 4.67
C LEU A 74 -20.44 6.32 3.75
N PRO A 75 -20.91 7.54 3.40
CA PRO A 75 -22.03 7.74 2.47
C PRO A 75 -21.92 6.94 1.17
N ASP A 76 -20.72 6.77 0.63
CA ASP A 76 -20.52 6.11 -0.67
C ASP A 76 -20.90 4.63 -0.67
N ALA A 77 -20.82 3.96 0.47
CA ALA A 77 -21.02 2.52 0.59
C ALA A 77 -22.32 2.12 1.31
N GLY A 78 -22.88 3.01 2.13
CA GLY A 78 -23.83 2.63 3.17
C GLY A 78 -25.07 3.52 3.34
N LEU A 79 -25.46 4.31 2.33
CA LEU A 79 -26.69 5.13 2.40
C LEU A 79 -27.91 4.30 2.80
N CYS A 80 -28.63 4.78 3.81
CA CYS A 80 -29.85 4.13 4.30
C CYS A 80 -30.92 5.17 4.62
N THR A 81 -32.17 4.73 4.60
CA THR A 81 -33.31 5.55 5.08
C THR A 81 -33.96 4.95 6.31
N ARG A 82 -33.96 3.61 6.40
CA ARG A 82 -34.55 2.83 7.48
C ARG A 82 -33.59 1.74 7.95
N ASP A 83 -33.77 1.28 9.18
CA ASP A 83 -32.97 0.18 9.75
C ASP A 83 -33.06 -1.11 8.92
N SER A 84 -34.18 -1.35 8.22
CA SER A 84 -34.37 -2.49 7.33
C SER A 84 -33.41 -2.53 6.14
N ASP A 85 -32.88 -1.37 5.74
CA ASP A 85 -31.95 -1.26 4.62
C ASP A 85 -30.57 -1.84 5.00
N CYS A 86 -30.27 -1.86 6.32
CA CYS A 86 -29.02 -2.36 6.87
C CYS A 86 -29.17 -3.84 7.28
N SER A 87 -28.56 -4.73 6.51
CA SER A 87 -28.60 -6.17 6.81
C SER A 87 -27.59 -6.55 7.90
N LYS A 88 -28.08 -6.79 9.11
CA LYS A 88 -27.24 -7.19 10.26
C LYS A 88 -26.32 -8.39 9.92
N GLY A 89 -25.04 -8.24 10.25
CA GLY A 89 -24.02 -9.28 10.07
C GLY A 89 -23.51 -9.43 8.64
N LYS A 90 -24.01 -8.64 7.69
CA LYS A 90 -23.44 -8.55 6.34
C LYS A 90 -22.46 -7.38 6.25
N TYR A 91 -21.56 -7.44 5.28
CA TYR A 91 -20.68 -6.35 4.91
C TYR A 91 -20.88 -6.05 3.42
N SER A 92 -20.69 -4.78 3.04
CA SER A 92 -20.64 -4.38 1.63
C SER A 92 -19.23 -4.61 1.09
N ARG A 93 -19.08 -4.88 -0.21
CA ARG A 93 -17.76 -4.99 -0.85
C ARG A 93 -16.95 -3.69 -0.75
N GLN A 94 -17.64 -2.55 -0.75
CA GLN A 94 -17.06 -1.23 -0.56
C GLN A 94 -17.16 -0.75 0.90
N GLY A 95 -17.71 -1.60 1.77
CA GLY A 95 -17.95 -1.25 3.16
C GLY A 95 -16.74 -1.47 4.04
N GLN A 96 -16.64 -0.67 5.08
CA GLN A 96 -15.47 -0.62 5.97
C GLN A 96 -15.68 -1.44 7.27
N GLY A 97 -16.78 -2.18 7.36
CA GLY A 97 -17.09 -3.03 8.51
C GLY A 97 -18.34 -3.88 8.34
N LEU A 98 -18.73 -4.56 9.42
CA LEU A 98 -19.92 -5.40 9.48
C LEU A 98 -21.12 -4.58 9.94
N MET A 99 -22.20 -4.58 9.17
CA MET A 99 -23.42 -3.84 9.50
C MET A 99 -24.07 -4.38 10.78
N THR A 100 -24.43 -3.50 11.71
CA THR A 100 -25.15 -3.86 12.95
C THR A 100 -26.65 -4.03 12.73
N GLY A 101 -27.16 -3.50 11.62
CA GLY A 101 -28.58 -3.49 11.26
C GLY A 101 -29.33 -2.22 11.68
N LYS A 102 -28.62 -1.14 12.03
CA LYS A 102 -29.21 0.16 12.36
C LYS A 102 -28.83 1.20 11.31
N CYS A 103 -29.74 2.12 11.02
CA CYS A 103 -29.54 3.26 10.14
C CYS A 103 -29.34 4.53 11.01
N VAL A 104 -28.11 5.02 11.08
CA VAL A 104 -27.71 6.12 11.96
C VAL A 104 -27.37 7.37 11.15
N HIS A 105 -27.38 8.53 11.80
CA HIS A 105 -26.98 9.79 11.16
C HIS A 105 -25.45 9.84 11.01
N PHE A 106 -24.97 9.93 9.78
CA PHE A 106 -23.57 10.24 9.49
C PHE A 106 -23.31 11.75 9.65
N ASN A 107 -24.23 12.56 9.11
CA ASN A 107 -24.25 14.02 9.28
C ASN A 107 -25.71 14.48 9.48
N SER A 108 -25.93 15.79 9.63
CA SER A 108 -27.28 16.37 9.84
C SER A 108 -28.29 15.97 8.75
N THR A 109 -27.85 15.82 7.50
CA THR A 109 -28.71 15.52 6.34
C THR A 109 -28.68 14.06 5.90
N VAL A 110 -27.57 13.34 6.14
CA VAL A 110 -27.31 12.02 5.55
C VAL A 110 -27.31 10.93 6.63
N LYS A 111 -28.01 9.83 6.35
CA LYS A 111 -28.02 8.62 7.17
C LYS A 111 -27.27 7.49 6.47
N THR A 112 -26.50 6.74 7.24
CA THR A 112 -25.77 5.56 6.78
C THR A 112 -25.90 4.41 7.75
N CYS A 113 -25.66 3.20 7.27
CA CYS A 113 -25.69 2.02 8.12
C CYS A 113 -24.62 2.10 9.20
N GLU A 114 -24.96 1.73 10.43
CA GLU A 114 -24.00 1.55 11.51
C GLU A 114 -23.22 0.27 11.25
N ILE A 115 -21.89 0.36 11.31
CA ILE A 115 -20.97 -0.76 11.16
C ILE A 115 -20.18 -0.98 12.44
N PHE A 116 -19.78 -2.23 12.67
CA PHE A 116 -18.76 -2.60 13.64
C PHE A 116 -17.44 -2.86 12.89
N GLY A 117 -16.41 -2.10 13.25
CA GLY A 117 -15.12 -2.10 12.56
C GLY A 117 -14.11 -1.17 13.20
N TRP A 118 -13.11 -0.73 12.43
CA TRP A 118 -12.16 0.29 12.84
C TRP A 118 -12.79 1.68 12.70
N CYS A 119 -13.00 2.34 13.83
CA CYS A 119 -13.69 3.63 13.94
C CYS A 119 -12.76 4.69 14.54
N PRO A 120 -12.72 5.93 13.99
CA PRO A 120 -13.50 6.40 12.84
C PRO A 120 -13.05 5.76 11.52
N VAL A 121 -13.99 5.60 10.59
CA VAL A 121 -13.70 5.05 9.26
C VAL A 121 -12.73 5.97 8.50
N GLU A 122 -11.83 5.37 7.73
CA GLU A 122 -10.92 6.13 6.86
C GLU A 122 -11.71 6.94 5.83
N VAL A 123 -11.39 8.22 5.70
CA VAL A 123 -12.01 9.13 4.74
C VAL A 123 -11.00 9.43 3.64
N ASP A 124 -11.20 8.84 2.46
CA ASP A 124 -10.27 8.90 1.33
C ASP A 124 -10.76 9.80 0.16
N TYR A 125 -11.79 10.63 0.40
CA TYR A 125 -12.36 11.53 -0.61
C TYR A 125 -11.36 12.51 -1.22
N HIS A 126 -10.35 12.92 -0.44
CA HIS A 126 -9.35 13.89 -0.86
C HIS A 126 -7.95 13.30 -0.70
N VAL A 127 -7.42 12.81 -1.81
CA VAL A 127 -6.01 12.42 -1.89
C VAL A 127 -5.15 13.70 -1.98
N PRO A 128 -4.16 13.89 -1.10
CA PRO A 128 -3.30 15.08 -1.13
C PRO A 128 -2.62 15.26 -2.48
N SER A 129 -2.69 16.49 -3.00
CA SER A 129 -2.02 16.89 -4.25
C SER A 129 -1.43 18.30 -4.08
N PRO A 130 -0.10 18.48 -4.21
CA PRO A 130 0.91 17.50 -4.62
C PRO A 130 1.13 16.39 -3.58
N ALA A 131 1.80 15.30 -3.98
CA ALA A 131 2.09 14.17 -3.11
C ALA A 131 2.93 14.59 -1.89
N LEU A 132 2.61 14.04 -0.72
CA LEU A 132 3.22 14.44 0.55
C LEU A 132 4.71 14.12 0.63
N LEU A 133 5.15 12.95 0.12
CA LEU A 133 6.56 12.58 0.06
C LEU A 133 7.16 12.96 -1.30
N SER A 134 7.07 14.24 -1.66
CA SER A 134 7.62 14.77 -2.93
C SER A 134 9.14 14.57 -3.06
N GLU A 135 9.86 14.59 -1.93
CA GLU A 135 11.31 14.33 -1.88
C GLU A 135 11.71 12.89 -2.26
N ALA A 136 10.74 11.99 -2.44
CA ALA A 136 10.99 10.64 -2.93
C ALA A 136 11.68 10.63 -4.31
N GLU A 137 11.52 11.68 -5.12
CA GLU A 137 12.26 11.86 -6.39
C GLU A 137 13.78 11.94 -6.19
N LYS A 138 14.23 12.43 -5.03
CA LYS A 138 15.66 12.61 -4.72
C LYS A 138 16.28 11.40 -4.00
N PHE A 139 15.48 10.36 -3.72
CA PHE A 139 15.98 9.18 -3.05
C PHE A 139 16.93 8.39 -3.96
N THR A 140 17.89 7.71 -3.35
CA THR A 140 18.88 6.91 -4.08
C THR A 140 18.62 5.43 -3.87
N LEU A 141 18.75 4.67 -4.95
CA LEU A 141 18.52 3.23 -4.97
C LEU A 141 19.80 2.50 -5.38
N PHE A 142 20.23 1.57 -4.54
CA PHE A 142 21.32 0.66 -4.87
C PHE A 142 20.76 -0.73 -5.13
N ILE A 143 20.89 -1.18 -6.38
CA ILE A 143 20.49 -2.52 -6.80
C ILE A 143 21.75 -3.35 -6.98
N LYS A 144 21.90 -4.39 -6.16
CA LYS A 144 22.95 -5.39 -6.32
C LYS A 144 22.32 -6.66 -6.89
N ASN A 145 22.78 -7.05 -8.07
CA ASN A 145 22.41 -8.31 -8.69
C ASN A 145 23.60 -9.25 -8.69
N SER A 146 23.41 -10.48 -8.22
CA SER A 146 24.38 -11.56 -8.36
C SER A 146 23.81 -12.66 -9.24
N ILE A 147 24.59 -13.09 -10.21
CA ILE A 147 24.22 -14.11 -11.19
C ILE A 147 25.17 -15.30 -11.07
N THR A 148 24.63 -16.50 -11.22
CA THR A 148 25.40 -17.75 -11.23
C THR A 148 24.96 -18.61 -12.41
N PHE A 149 25.94 -19.17 -13.11
CA PHE A 149 25.77 -20.21 -14.13
C PHE A 149 26.23 -21.55 -13.54
N PRO A 150 25.32 -22.37 -13.00
CA PRO A 150 25.68 -23.58 -12.26
C PRO A 150 26.50 -24.59 -13.08
N LYS A 151 26.19 -24.74 -14.37
CA LYS A 151 26.89 -25.67 -15.29
C LYS A 151 28.34 -25.28 -15.51
N PHE A 152 28.62 -23.98 -15.55
CA PHE A 152 29.96 -23.45 -15.77
C PHE A 152 30.70 -23.10 -14.47
N LYS A 153 30.02 -23.17 -13.32
CA LYS A 153 30.55 -22.79 -11.99
C LYS A 153 31.11 -21.35 -11.98
N VAL A 154 30.40 -20.44 -12.66
CA VAL A 154 30.77 -19.02 -12.73
C VAL A 154 29.75 -18.19 -11.96
N SER A 155 30.22 -17.33 -11.06
CA SER A 155 29.39 -16.34 -10.35
C SER A 155 29.92 -14.92 -10.58
N ARG A 156 29.00 -13.96 -10.74
CA ARG A 156 29.27 -12.53 -10.95
C ARG A 156 28.30 -11.66 -10.16
#